data_AF-A0A081N1H2-F1
#
_entry.id   AF-A0A081N1H2-F1
#
_cell.length_a   1.000
_cell.length_b   1.000
_cell.length_c   1.000
_cell.angle_alpha   90.00
_cell.angle_beta   90.00
_cell.angle_gamma   90.00
#
_symmetry.space_group_name_H-M   'P 1'
#
loop_
_entity.id
_entity.type
_entity.pdbx_description
1 polymer ?
#
loop_
_entity_poly.entity_id
_entity_poly.type
_entity_poly.pdbx_seq_one_letter_code
_entity_poly.pdbx_strand_id
1 'polypeptide(L)'
;MNIDKILQLLADKKGSECFFTVGIPPNLKIGKSIHNVGSTVLTSEQANQSIRAFMGEERFEQFAKNKECNYGYNLKDVGRFRISAFFQKSEPGMVIL
;
A
#
# COMPACT_ATOMS: atom_id res chain seq x y z
N MET A 1 2.60 -1.86 10.56
CA MET A 1 1.30 -2.15 9.91
C MET A 1 1.46 -3.47 9.16
N ASN A 2 0.52 -4.41 9.22
CA ASN A 2 0.62 -5.67 8.46
C ASN A 2 -0.20 -5.54 7.18
N ILE A 3 0.41 -5.82 6.03
CA ILE A 3 -0.24 -5.77 4.71
C ILE A 3 -1.45 -6.70 4.66
N ASP A 4 -1.39 -7.88 5.29
CA ASP A 4 -2.47 -8.88 5.27
C ASP A 4 -3.78 -8.32 5.78
N LYS A 5 -3.73 -7.49 6.83
CA LYS A 5 -4.93 -6.85 7.41
C LYS A 5 -5.56 -5.86 6.43
N ILE A 6 -4.75 -5.15 5.66
CA ILE A 6 -5.22 -4.19 4.66
C ILE A 6 -5.83 -4.94 3.47
N LEU A 7 -5.20 -6.02 3.02
CA LEU A 7 -5.69 -6.87 1.95
C LEU A 7 -7.01 -7.56 2.32
N GLN A 8 -7.10 -8.09 3.54
CA GLN A 8 -8.35 -8.63 4.09
C GLN A 8 -9.43 -7.55 4.11
N LEU A 9 -9.12 -6.36 4.62
CA LEU A 9 -10.07 -5.24 4.66
C LEU A 9 -10.52 -4.84 3.24
N LEU A 10 -9.61 -4.79 2.27
CA LEU A 10 -9.90 -4.49 0.87
C LEU A 10 -10.88 -5.53 0.30
N ALA A 11 -10.63 -6.81 0.53
CA ALA A 11 -11.50 -7.91 0.09
C ALA A 11 -12.87 -7.87 0.79
N ASP A 12 -12.91 -7.72 2.12
CA ASP A 12 -14.13 -7.67 2.92
C ASP A 12 -15.04 -6.50 2.51
N LYS A 13 -14.42 -5.35 2.21
CA LYS A 13 -15.13 -4.14 1.76
C LYS A 13 -15.46 -4.15 0.28
N LYS A 14 -15.08 -5.22 -0.46
CA LYS A 14 -15.18 -5.30 -1.92
C LYS A 14 -14.57 -4.07 -2.60
N GLY A 15 -13.48 -3.58 -2.04
CA GLY A 15 -12.71 -2.48 -2.60
C GLY A 15 -11.90 -2.94 -3.79
N SER A 16 -11.67 -2.03 -4.74
CA SER A 16 -10.88 -2.30 -5.94
C SER A 16 -9.42 -1.89 -5.79
N GLU A 17 -9.13 -0.87 -4.98
CA GLU A 17 -7.78 -0.29 -4.88
C GLU A 17 -7.52 0.18 -3.45
N CYS A 18 -6.29 0.07 -2.97
CA CYS A 18 -5.81 0.72 -1.75
C CYS A 18 -4.63 1.64 -2.05
N PHE A 19 -4.61 2.83 -1.44
CA PHE A 19 -3.59 3.84 -1.65
C PHE A 19 -2.89 4.17 -0.32
N PHE A 20 -1.56 4.19 -0.39
CA PHE A 20 -0.66 4.66 0.66
C PHE A 20 0.21 5.77 0.10
N THR A 21 -0.06 7.01 0.51
CA THR A 21 0.67 8.19 0.03
C THR A 21 0.87 9.17 1.18
N VAL A 22 2.02 9.84 1.20
CA VAL A 22 2.35 10.90 2.16
C VAL A 22 1.35 12.06 2.06
N GLY A 23 0.97 12.62 3.22
CA GLY A 23 0.08 13.78 3.32
C GLY A 23 -1.40 13.45 3.28
N ILE A 24 -1.77 12.18 3.12
CA ILE A 24 -3.16 11.70 3.23
C ILE A 24 -3.24 10.47 4.14
N PRO A 25 -4.39 10.19 4.76
CA PRO A 25 -4.62 8.90 5.39
C PRO A 25 -4.59 7.77 4.35
N PRO A 26 -4.21 6.54 4.73
CA PRO A 26 -4.41 5.39 3.87
C PRO A 26 -5.88 5.33 3.45
N ASN A 27 -6.16 4.96 2.21
CA ASN A 27 -7.52 4.96 1.71
C ASN A 27 -7.80 3.78 0.78
N LEU A 28 -9.07 3.40 0.71
CA LEU A 28 -9.60 2.32 -0.09
C LEU A 28 -10.60 2.90 -1.07
N LYS A 29 -10.52 2.47 -2.31
CA LYS A 29 -11.55 2.74 -3.31
C LYS A 29 -12.56 1.60 -3.31
N ILE A 30 -13.81 1.93 -3.03
CA ILE A 30 -14.94 1.00 -3.03
C ILE A 30 -15.91 1.48 -4.10
N GLY A 31 -15.99 0.75 -5.21
CA GLY A 31 -16.74 1.18 -6.39
C GLY A 31 -16.18 2.48 -6.97
N LYS A 32 -16.96 3.57 -6.87
CA LYS A 32 -16.58 4.91 -7.38
C LYS A 32 -16.11 5.86 -6.28
N SER A 33 -16.12 5.44 -5.02
CA SER A 33 -15.87 6.29 -3.86
C SER A 33 -14.58 5.92 -3.16
N ILE A 34 -13.85 6.93 -2.65
CA ILE A 34 -12.63 6.75 -1.85
C ILE A 34 -12.99 6.90 -0.38
N HIS A 35 -12.56 5.96 0.44
CA HIS A 35 -12.82 5.88 1.87
C HIS A 35 -11.52 5.77 2.65
N ASN A 36 -11.31 6.64 3.64
CA ASN A 36 -10.10 6.59 4.47
C ASN A 36 -10.13 5.39 5.42
N VAL A 37 -8.99 4.70 5.53
CA VAL A 37 -8.71 3.65 6.51
C VAL A 37 -8.03 4.32 7.69
N GLY A 38 -8.87 4.81 8.61
CA GLY A 38 -8.43 5.57 9.77
C GLY A 38 -8.39 7.08 9.50
N SER A 39 -7.89 7.82 10.49
CA SER A 39 -7.86 9.29 10.50
C SER A 39 -6.45 9.88 10.48
N THR A 40 -5.42 9.06 10.67
CA THR A 40 -4.04 9.54 10.74
C THR A 40 -3.49 9.79 9.35
N VAL A 41 -3.09 11.03 9.10
CA VAL A 41 -2.35 11.42 7.90
C VAL A 41 -0.96 10.78 7.95
N LEU A 42 -0.55 10.14 6.85
CA LEU A 42 0.78 9.54 6.76
C LEU A 42 1.84 10.63 6.59
N THR A 43 2.80 10.67 7.51
CA THR A 43 4.07 11.37 7.31
C THR A 43 4.98 10.57 6.36
N SER A 44 6.00 11.22 5.81
CA SER A 44 7.03 10.57 4.99
C SER A 44 7.66 9.38 5.70
N GLU A 45 7.96 9.53 6.98
CA GLU A 45 8.53 8.47 7.81
C GLU A 45 7.56 7.29 7.98
N GLN A 46 6.29 7.57 8.31
CA GLN A 46 5.27 6.53 8.49
C GLN A 46 4.95 5.79 7.19
N ALA A 47 4.89 6.51 6.06
CA ALA A 47 4.69 5.91 4.75
C ALA A 47 5.86 4.97 4.41
N ASN A 48 7.10 5.44 4.62
CA ASN A 48 8.31 4.65 4.40
C ASN A 48 8.33 3.39 5.27
N GLN A 49 8.09 3.53 6.58
CA GLN A 49 8.02 2.39 7.50
C GLN A 49 6.93 1.38 7.09
N SER A 50 5.76 1.86 6.63
CA SER A 50 4.66 1.00 6.19
C SER A 50 5.03 0.25 4.91
N ILE A 51 5.56 0.96 3.92
CA ILE A 51 6.00 0.37 2.64
C ILE A 51 7.12 -0.65 2.87
N ARG A 52 8.11 -0.33 3.71
CA ARG A 52 9.18 -1.27 4.10
C ARG A 52 8.62 -2.52 4.76
N ALA A 53 7.69 -2.37 5.70
CA ALA A 53 7.05 -3.50 6.37
C ALA A 53 6.22 -4.37 5.41
N PHE A 54 5.60 -3.77 4.38
CA PHE A 54 4.80 -4.47 3.38
C PHE A 54 5.66 -5.26 2.37
N MET A 55 6.78 -4.69 1.95
CA MET A 55 7.65 -5.28 0.94
C MET A 55 8.64 -6.30 1.50
N GLY A 56 9.04 -6.12 2.76
CA GLY A 56 10.21 -6.76 3.36
C GLY A 56 11.51 -6.06 2.96
N GLU A 57 12.59 -6.35 3.70
CA GLU A 57 13.89 -5.68 3.55
C GLU A 57 14.46 -5.78 2.13
N GLU A 58 14.57 -6.98 1.58
CA GLU A 58 15.23 -7.22 0.28
C GLU A 58 14.55 -6.46 -0.87
N ARG A 59 13.22 -6.48 -0.93
CA ARG A 59 12.47 -5.73 -1.95
C ARG A 59 12.50 -4.24 -1.69
N PHE A 60 12.50 -3.83 -0.41
CA PHE A 60 12.59 -2.43 -0.05
C PHE A 60 13.92 -1.81 -0.47
N GLU A 61 15.03 -2.54 -0.35
CA GLU A 61 16.33 -2.08 -0.85
C GLU A 61 16.32 -1.87 -2.38
N GLN A 62 15.73 -2.82 -3.13
CA GLN A 62 15.57 -2.68 -4.58
C GLN A 62 14.69 -1.49 -4.94
N PHE A 63 13.59 -1.29 -4.21
CA PHE A 63 12.71 -0.13 -4.36
C PHE A 63 13.42 1.19 -4.05
N ALA A 64 14.20 1.25 -2.98
CA ALA A 64 14.94 2.44 -2.60
C ALA A 64 15.96 2.87 -3.67
N LYS A 65 16.56 1.88 -4.36
CA LYS A 65 17.51 2.07 -5.46
C LYS A 65 16.81 2.44 -6.78
N ASN A 66 15.80 1.67 -7.18
CA ASN A 66 15.16 1.77 -8.49
C ASN A 66 14.01 2.79 -8.53
N LYS A 67 13.55 3.27 -7.37
CA LYS A 67 12.42 4.18 -7.18
C LYS A 67 11.05 3.64 -7.61
N GLU A 68 10.99 2.38 -8.01
CA GLU A 68 9.78 1.65 -8.33
C GLU A 68 9.94 0.16 -8.01
N CYS A 69 8.82 -0.50 -7.71
CA CYS A 69 8.78 -1.95 -7.54
C CYS A 69 7.34 -2.45 -7.72
N ASN A 70 7.16 -3.43 -8.63
CA ASN A 70 5.86 -4.01 -8.92
C ASN A 70 5.92 -5.53 -8.71
N TYR A 71 5.02 -6.09 -7.92
CA TYR A 71 5.00 -7.52 -7.63
C TYR A 71 3.59 -8.03 -7.30
N GLY A 72 3.40 -9.34 -7.42
CA GLY A 72 2.18 -9.99 -6.99
C GLY A 72 2.29 -10.44 -5.54
N TYR A 73 1.22 -10.25 -4.77
CA TYR A 73 1.09 -10.75 -3.41
C TYR A 73 -0.10 -11.69 -3.34
N ASN A 74 0.11 -12.92 -2.86
CA ASN A 74 -0.96 -13.89 -2.71
C ASN A 74 -1.27 -14.05 -1.22
N LEU A 75 -2.45 -13.60 -0.81
CA LEU A 75 -2.94 -13.81 0.56
C LEU A 75 -3.86 -15.03 0.56
N LYS A 76 -3.44 -16.04 1.32
CA LYS A 76 -4.16 -17.31 1.44
C LYS A 76 -5.61 -17.07 1.88
N ASP A 77 -6.55 -17.77 1.25
CA ASP A 77 -8.00 -17.70 1.52
C ASP A 77 -8.66 -16.34 1.23
N VAL A 78 -7.92 -15.36 0.70
CA VAL A 78 -8.42 -14.03 0.34
C VAL A 78 -8.31 -13.78 -1.16
N GLY A 79 -7.11 -13.94 -1.73
CA GLY A 79 -6.89 -13.73 -3.16
C GLY A 79 -5.49 -13.23 -3.51
N ARG A 80 -5.33 -12.91 -4.80
CA ARG A 80 -4.09 -12.37 -5.37
C ARG A 80 -4.26 -10.89 -5.64
N PHE A 81 -3.28 -10.13 -5.16
CA PHE A 81 -3.21 -8.69 -5.31
C PHE A 81 -1.96 -8.31 -6.11
N ARG A 82 -2.02 -7.17 -6.78
CA ARG A 82 -0.87 -6.54 -7.41
C ARG A 82 -0.48 -5.33 -6.59
N ILE A 83 0.78 -5.30 -6.18
CA ILE A 83 1.36 -4.19 -5.44
C ILE A 83 2.27 -3.43 -6.38
N SER A 84 2.06 -2.12 -6.41
CA SER A 84 2.86 -1.15 -7.17
C SER A 84 3.38 -0.09 -6.21
N ALA A 85 4.66 -0.13 -5.87
CA ALA A 85 5.35 0.88 -5.09
C ALA A 85 6.13 1.83 -6.00
N PHE A 86 6.11 3.12 -5.70
CA PHE A 86 6.76 4.17 -6.51
C PHE A 86 7.22 5.34 -5.63
N PHE A 87 8.09 6.19 -6.16
CA PHE A 87 8.38 7.50 -5.58
C PHE A 87 7.66 8.60 -6.36
N GLN A 88 7.02 9.53 -5.66
CA GLN A 88 6.39 10.72 -6.22
C GLN A 88 6.88 11.95 -5.45
N LYS A 89 7.47 12.93 -6.15
CA LYS A 89 8.05 14.14 -5.53
C LYS A 89 9.04 13.81 -4.39
N SER A 90 9.88 12.80 -4.59
CA SER A 90 10.83 12.27 -3.60
C SER A 90 10.21 11.58 -2.38
N GLU A 91 8.89 11.39 -2.37
CA GLU A 91 8.17 10.67 -1.31
C GLU A 91 7.73 9.28 -1.76
N PRO A 92 7.80 8.26 -0.90
CA PRO A 92 7.38 6.91 -1.27
C PRO A 92 5.84 6.79 -1.25
N GLY A 93 5.32 6.02 -2.20
CA GLY A 93 3.90 5.70 -2.33
C GLY A 93 3.70 4.25 -2.74
N MET A 94 2.51 3.71 -2.45
CA MET A 94 2.12 2.36 -2.84
C MET A 94 0.64 2.30 -3.20
N VAL A 95 0.35 1.56 -4.26
CA VAL A 95 -1.01 1.20 -4.68
C VAL A 95 -1.13 -0.31 -4.71
N ILE A 96 -2.26 -0.81 -4.20
CA ILE A 96 -2.63 -2.23 -4.20
C ILE A 96 -3.89 -2.38 -5.05
N LEU A 97 -3.88 -3.35 -5.96
CA LEU A 97 -4.95 -3.69 -6.90
C LEU A 97 -5.38 -5.15 -6.74
#